data_AF-A0AAE3U7F3-F1
#
_entry.id   AF-A0AAE3U7F3-F1
#
_cell.length_a   1.000
_cell.length_b   1.000
_cell.length_c   1.000
_cell.angle_alpha   90.00
_cell.angle_beta   90.00
_cell.angle_gamma   90.00
#
_symmetry.space_group_name_H-M   'P 1'
#
loop_
_entity.id
_entity.type
_entity.pdbx_description
1 polymer ?
#
loop_
_entity_poly.entity_id
_entity_poly.type
_entity_poly.pdbx_seq_one_letter_code
_entity_poly.pdbx_strand_id
1 'polypeptide(L)'
;MGYDVFLAPKTRSCNKKARIAEKINEEEAFLSRDFAMFHSRPHAFAQSELVQIEALLHIDLTPYWSYPINYEPDTQELEYEIYLAEEENNLTRIPDLQQQIIQVQKEWKVNYDSIHEGWTHISQMRETTLTFLEKIRQNPSFGNQITEVTERPFDWGRYFISPYSTDEPEIVHDLRKILLSLDYMKEENIDFVALVGY
;
A
#
# COMPACT_ATOMS: atom_id res chain seq x y z
N MET A 1 -0.45 16.76 5.48
CA MET A 1 -1.29 16.04 4.51
C MET A 1 -1.29 14.59 4.96
N GLY A 2 -2.47 13.96 5.08
CA GLY A 2 -2.53 12.53 5.36
C GLY A 2 -2.23 11.78 4.07
N TYR A 3 -1.51 10.66 4.17
CA TYR A 3 -1.33 9.76 3.03
C TYR A 3 -2.58 8.89 2.92
N ASP A 4 -3.11 8.72 1.71
CA ASP A 4 -4.22 7.82 1.44
C ASP A 4 -3.66 6.49 0.92
N VAL A 5 -4.14 5.36 1.44
CA VAL A 5 -3.69 4.02 1.00
C VAL A 5 -4.83 3.27 0.34
N PHE A 6 -4.54 2.63 -0.79
CA PHE A 6 -5.47 1.72 -1.44
C PHE A 6 -4.76 0.46 -1.96
N LEU A 7 -5.56 -0.55 -2.31
CA LEU A 7 -5.08 -1.78 -2.93
C LEU A 7 -4.97 -1.58 -4.45
N ALA A 8 -3.75 -1.45 -4.97
CA ALA A 8 -3.48 -1.25 -6.38
C ALA A 8 -3.44 -2.59 -7.13
N PRO A 9 -4.20 -2.74 -8.24
CA PRO A 9 -4.07 -3.90 -9.11
C PRO A 9 -2.86 -3.77 -10.04
N LYS A 10 -2.09 -4.85 -10.22
CA LYS A 10 -1.01 -4.91 -11.22
C LYS A 10 -1.60 -5.00 -12.63
N THR A 11 -1.82 -3.84 -13.25
CA THR A 11 -2.34 -3.77 -14.62
C THR A 11 -2.04 -2.41 -15.25
N ARG A 12 -1.76 -2.43 -16.56
CA ARG A 12 -1.67 -1.22 -17.39
C ARG A 12 -2.98 -0.88 -18.10
N SER A 13 -3.99 -1.75 -17.99
CA SER A 13 -5.28 -1.55 -18.65
C SER A 13 -6.14 -0.55 -17.89
N CYS A 14 -6.29 0.66 -18.43
CA CYS A 14 -7.20 1.67 -17.89
C CYS A 14 -8.65 1.15 -17.80
N ASN A 15 -9.08 0.32 -18.75
CA ASN A 15 -10.42 -0.27 -18.75
C ASN A 15 -10.63 -1.22 -17.57
N LYS A 16 -9.64 -2.05 -17.22
CA LYS A 16 -9.72 -2.90 -16.03
C LYS A 16 -9.78 -2.04 -14.76
N LYS A 17 -8.93 -1.02 -14.66
CA LYS A 17 -8.93 -0.09 -13.51
C LYS A 17 -10.27 0.61 -13.34
N ALA A 18 -10.86 1.12 -14.43
CA ALA A 18 -12.17 1.76 -14.41
C ALA A 18 -13.27 0.81 -13.92
N ARG A 19 -13.35 -0.42 -14.44
CA ARG A 19 -14.34 -1.41 -13.99
C ARG A 19 -14.20 -1.81 -12.53
N ILE A 20 -12.96 -1.89 -12.02
CA ILE A 20 -12.69 -2.13 -10.61
C ILE A 20 -13.19 -0.94 -9.77
N ALA A 21 -12.84 0.28 -10.17
CA ALA A 21 -13.24 1.51 -9.46
C ALA A 21 -14.77 1.70 -9.45
N GLU A 22 -15.46 1.44 -10.58
CA GLU A 22 -16.93 1.49 -10.68
C GLU A 22 -17.62 0.55 -9.67
N LYS A 23 -17.02 -0.62 -9.40
CA LYS A 23 -17.55 -1.59 -8.44
C LYS A 23 -17.24 -1.24 -6.99
N ILE A 24 -16.13 -0.58 -6.75
CA ILE A 24 -15.65 -0.26 -5.40
C ILE A 24 -16.31 1.01 -4.86
N ASN A 25 -16.92 1.88 -5.67
CA ASN A 25 -17.34 3.22 -5.27
C ASN A 25 -16.13 4.06 -4.78
N GLU A 26 -16.00 5.31 -5.22
CA GLU A 26 -14.78 6.10 -4.94
C GLU A 26 -14.51 6.26 -3.44
N GLU A 27 -15.56 6.28 -2.60
CA GLU A 27 -15.45 6.38 -1.14
C GLU A 27 -14.98 5.09 -0.45
N GLU A 28 -15.12 3.91 -1.07
CA GLU A 28 -14.64 2.64 -0.49
C GLU A 28 -13.29 2.19 -1.07
N ALA A 29 -12.78 2.91 -2.08
CA ALA A 29 -11.50 2.61 -2.72
C ALA A 29 -10.30 2.84 -1.78
N PHE A 30 -10.43 3.82 -0.89
CA PHE A 30 -9.41 4.14 0.09
C PHE A 30 -9.69 3.46 1.44
N LEU A 31 -8.61 3.00 2.05
CA LEU A 31 -8.59 2.53 3.43
C LEU A 31 -8.60 3.71 4.38
N SER A 32 -8.92 3.46 5.64
CA SER A 32 -8.92 4.51 6.67
C SER A 32 -7.54 5.18 6.76
N ARG A 33 -7.56 6.43 7.25
CA ARG A 33 -6.33 7.15 7.57
C ARG A 33 -5.49 6.39 8.59
N ASP A 34 -6.14 5.69 9.51
CA ASP A 34 -5.49 4.90 10.56
C ASP A 34 -4.78 3.69 9.96
N PHE A 35 -5.36 3.08 8.92
CA PHE A 35 -4.69 2.08 8.10
C PHE A 35 -3.47 2.65 7.38
N ALA A 36 -3.56 3.85 6.80
CA ALA A 36 -2.41 4.47 6.14
C ALA A 36 -1.25 4.75 7.12
N MET A 37 -1.58 5.15 8.35
CA MET A 37 -0.60 5.30 9.43
C MET A 37 0.01 3.96 9.84
N PHE A 38 -0.79 2.89 9.86
CA PHE A 38 -0.34 1.52 10.14
C PHE A 38 0.60 0.98 9.04
N HIS A 39 0.26 1.21 7.77
CA HIS A 39 1.00 0.75 6.59
C HIS A 39 2.36 1.46 6.41
N SER A 40 2.46 2.74 6.74
CA SER A 40 3.60 3.60 6.38
C SER A 40 4.87 3.42 7.24
N ARG A 41 4.86 2.56 8.27
CA ARG A 41 5.92 2.53 9.31
C ARG A 41 6.85 1.30 9.41
N PRO A 42 6.75 0.22 8.63
CA PRO A 42 7.41 -1.05 8.98
C PRO A 42 8.94 -0.98 9.03
N HIS A 43 9.57 -0.12 8.21
CA HIS A 43 11.03 -0.04 8.07
C HIS A 43 11.70 1.16 8.76
N ALA A 44 10.92 2.17 9.18
CA ALA A 44 11.48 3.36 9.80
C ALA A 44 11.90 3.13 11.27
N PHE A 45 11.30 2.14 11.94
CA PHE A 45 11.51 1.89 13.37
C PHE A 45 11.55 0.39 13.68
N ALA A 46 12.54 -0.06 14.45
CA ALA A 46 12.65 -1.44 14.94
C ALA A 46 11.49 -1.86 15.87
N GLN A 47 10.66 -0.91 16.30
CA GLN A 47 9.43 -1.10 17.08
C GLN A 47 8.17 -0.68 16.31
N SER A 48 8.20 -0.73 14.98
CA SER A 48 7.01 -0.39 14.17
C SER A 48 5.80 -1.23 14.62
N GLU A 49 4.63 -0.61 14.62
CA GLU A 49 3.41 -1.24 15.14
C GLU A 49 3.04 -2.51 14.37
N LEU A 50 3.43 -2.58 13.10
CA LEU A 50 3.29 -3.77 12.27
C LEU A 50 4.10 -4.95 12.82
N VAL A 51 5.38 -4.75 13.17
CA VAL A 51 6.24 -5.79 13.76
C VAL A 51 5.71 -6.24 15.13
N GLN A 52 5.17 -5.30 15.92
CA GLN A 52 4.52 -5.64 17.20
C GLN A 52 3.29 -6.53 16.97
N ILE A 53 2.47 -6.22 15.97
CA ILE A 53 1.26 -6.99 15.63
C ILE A 53 1.61 -8.38 15.10
N GLU A 54 2.60 -8.50 14.22
CA GLU A 54 3.11 -9.78 13.74
C GLU A 54 3.54 -10.67 14.91
N ALA A 55 4.26 -10.11 15.89
CA ALA A 55 4.69 -10.81 17.09
C ALA A 55 3.53 -11.20 18.02
N LEU A 56 2.59 -10.27 18.29
CA LEU A 56 1.45 -10.48 19.18
C LEU A 56 0.45 -11.50 18.63
N LEU A 57 0.20 -11.46 17.33
CA LEU A 57 -0.80 -12.31 16.68
C LEU A 57 -0.20 -13.56 16.02
N HIS A 58 1.13 -13.67 15.97
CA HIS A 58 1.85 -14.73 15.27
C HIS A 58 1.36 -14.87 13.82
N ILE A 59 1.49 -13.78 13.07
CA ILE A 59 1.09 -13.65 11.66
C ILE A 59 2.22 -12.98 10.88
N ASP A 60 2.41 -13.37 9.62
CA ASP A 60 3.30 -12.70 8.67
C ASP A 60 2.49 -11.69 7.85
N LEU A 61 2.79 -10.41 8.02
CA LEU A 61 2.17 -9.29 7.33
C LEU A 61 3.05 -8.74 6.21
N THR A 62 4.08 -9.48 5.76
CA THR A 62 4.91 -9.12 4.58
C THR A 62 4.13 -8.64 3.36
N PRO A 63 2.99 -9.27 2.99
CA PRO A 63 2.12 -8.77 1.92
C PRO A 63 1.66 -7.32 2.07
N TYR A 64 1.53 -6.84 3.30
CA TYR A 64 1.00 -5.52 3.59
C TYR A 64 2.04 -4.42 3.42
N TRP A 65 3.33 -4.74 3.42
CA TRP A 65 4.38 -3.71 3.35
C TRP A 65 5.37 -3.90 2.21
N SER A 66 5.16 -4.92 1.38
CA SER A 66 5.89 -5.09 0.13
C SER A 66 5.52 -3.96 -0.84
N TYR A 67 6.52 -3.17 -1.25
CA TYR A 67 6.33 -2.06 -2.19
C TYR A 67 6.81 -2.44 -3.60
N PRO A 68 5.96 -2.35 -4.63
CA PRO A 68 6.32 -2.68 -6.01
C PRO A 68 7.39 -1.73 -6.58
N ILE A 69 8.54 -2.29 -6.96
CA ILE A 69 9.68 -1.51 -7.51
C ILE A 69 9.39 -0.88 -8.89
N ASN A 70 8.34 -1.35 -9.56
CA ASN A 70 7.97 -0.93 -10.91
C ASN A 70 6.51 -0.48 -10.98
N TYR A 71 5.95 0.05 -9.89
CA TYR A 71 4.60 0.61 -9.90
C TYR A 71 4.45 1.73 -10.94
N GLU A 72 5.45 2.60 -10.99
CA GLU A 72 5.61 3.70 -11.91
C GLU A 72 7.05 3.73 -12.45
N PRO A 73 7.31 4.37 -13.61
CA PRO A 73 8.68 4.57 -14.07
C PRO A 73 9.44 5.46 -13.08
N ASP A 74 10.64 5.02 -12.69
CA ASP A 74 11.49 5.78 -11.78
C ASP A 74 12.23 6.89 -12.54
N THR A 75 11.62 8.07 -12.62
CA THR A 75 12.15 9.24 -13.33
C THR A 75 12.51 10.41 -12.41
N GLN A 76 12.31 10.27 -11.09
CA GLN A 76 12.37 11.38 -10.14
C GLN A 76 13.76 12.01 -10.06
N GLU A 77 14.82 11.20 -10.03
CA GLU A 77 16.20 11.71 -10.01
C GLU A 77 16.52 12.49 -11.30
N LEU A 78 16.13 11.96 -12.46
CA LEU A 78 16.33 12.62 -13.76
C LEU A 78 15.53 13.93 -13.87
N GLU A 79 14.31 13.95 -13.34
CA GLU A 79 13.47 15.15 -13.27
C GLU A 79 14.10 16.21 -12.36
N TYR A 80 14.68 15.81 -11.23
CA TYR A 80 15.44 16.69 -10.35
C TYR A 80 16.71 17.23 -11.03
N GLU A 81 17.41 16.40 -11.80
CA GLU A 81 18.57 16.85 -12.58
C GLU A 81 18.20 17.88 -13.66
N ILE A 82 17.01 17.79 -14.25
CA ILE A 82 16.49 18.82 -15.18
C ILE A 82 16.33 20.14 -14.44
N TYR A 83 15.69 20.11 -13.27
CA TYR A 83 15.53 21.31 -12.43
C TYR A 83 16.88 21.95 -12.09
N LEU A 84 17.88 21.15 -11.69
CA LEU A 84 19.23 21.65 -11.42
C LEU A 84 19.90 22.25 -12.67
N ALA A 85 19.75 21.62 -13.83
CA ALA A 85 20.29 22.14 -15.08
C ALA A 85 19.64 23.48 -15.49
N GLU A 86 18.37 23.68 -15.17
CA GLU A 86 17.67 24.96 -15.35
C GLU A 86 18.23 26.05 -14.43
N GLU A 87 18.40 25.75 -13.13
CA GLU A 87 18.99 26.67 -12.14
C GLU A 87 20.44 27.08 -12.52
N GLU A 88 21.22 26.14 -13.08
CA GLU A 88 22.60 26.36 -13.52
C GLU A 88 22.73 26.99 -14.92
N ASN A 89 21.60 27.23 -15.60
CA ASN A 89 21.54 27.70 -17.00
C ASN A 89 22.31 26.79 -17.99
N ASN A 90 22.40 25.49 -17.69
CA ASN A 90 23.04 24.46 -18.50
C ASN A 90 22.04 23.81 -19.47
N LEU A 91 21.54 24.62 -20.41
CA LEU A 91 20.46 24.22 -21.31
C LEU A 91 20.83 23.08 -22.28
N THR A 92 22.13 22.81 -22.47
CA THR A 92 22.61 21.72 -23.33
C THR A 92 22.40 20.34 -22.74
N ARG A 93 22.28 20.22 -21.40
CA ARG A 93 22.08 18.93 -20.72
C ARG A 93 20.62 18.47 -20.71
N ILE A 94 19.67 19.40 -20.81
CA ILE A 94 18.23 19.13 -20.70
C ILE A 94 17.73 18.14 -21.78
N PRO A 95 18.08 18.27 -23.08
CA PRO A 95 17.64 17.33 -24.10
C PRO A 95 18.09 15.88 -23.82
N ASP A 96 19.31 15.70 -23.32
CA ASP A 96 19.85 14.37 -23.01
C ASP A 96 19.11 13.73 -21.83
N LEU A 97 18.78 14.50 -20.78
CA LEU A 97 17.99 14.04 -19.64
C LEU A 97 16.56 13.66 -20.07
N GLN A 98 15.94 14.46 -20.93
CA GLN A 98 14.62 14.14 -21.49
C GLN A 98 14.62 12.84 -22.31
N GLN A 99 15.68 12.59 -23.09
CA GLN A 99 15.82 11.30 -23.81
C GLN A 99 15.99 10.13 -22.85
N GLN A 100 16.74 10.29 -21.75
CA GLN A 100 16.88 9.27 -20.72
C GLN A 100 15.54 8.95 -20.03
N ILE A 101 14.75 9.98 -19.67
CA ILE A 101 13.40 9.79 -19.13
C ILE A 101 12.52 8.99 -20.10
N ILE A 102 12.54 9.32 -21.39
CA ILE A 102 11.79 8.58 -22.42
C ILE A 102 12.24 7.11 -22.48
N GLN A 103 13.54 6.85 -22.35
CA GLN A 103 14.09 5.50 -22.37
C GLN A 103 13.65 4.70 -21.14
N VAL A 104 13.73 5.28 -19.94
CA VAL A 104 13.22 4.67 -18.69
C VAL A 104 11.74 4.32 -18.82
N GLN A 105 10.92 5.25 -19.32
CA GLN A 105 9.49 4.99 -19.54
C GLN A 105 9.23 3.87 -20.54
N LYS A 106 10.06 3.73 -21.58
CA LYS A 106 9.96 2.62 -22.55
C LYS A 106 10.35 1.29 -21.90
N GLU A 107 11.45 1.25 -21.17
CA GLU A 107 11.91 0.04 -20.47
C GLU A 107 10.89 -0.41 -19.42
N TRP A 108 10.36 0.52 -18.64
CA TRP A 108 9.26 0.25 -17.71
C TRP A 108 8.06 -0.38 -18.44
N LYS A 109 7.62 0.18 -19.58
CA LYS A 109 6.52 -0.39 -20.36
C LYS A 109 6.78 -1.81 -20.88
N VAL A 110 8.03 -2.13 -21.22
CA VAL A 110 8.41 -3.46 -21.71
C VAL A 110 8.46 -4.46 -20.56
N ASN A 111 8.96 -4.04 -19.40
CA ASN A 111 9.26 -4.94 -18.29
C ASN A 111 8.16 -5.01 -17.22
N TYR A 112 7.14 -4.14 -17.27
CA TYR A 112 6.10 -4.03 -16.24
C TYR A 112 5.46 -5.38 -15.89
N ASP A 113 5.05 -6.13 -16.92
CA ASP A 113 4.32 -7.38 -16.73
C ASP A 113 5.24 -8.48 -16.16
N SER A 114 6.54 -8.49 -16.51
CA SER A 114 7.51 -9.51 -16.09
C SER A 114 8.17 -9.28 -14.73
N ILE A 115 8.23 -8.04 -14.23
CA ILE A 115 8.78 -7.73 -12.91
C ILE A 115 7.66 -7.83 -11.88
N HIS A 116 7.76 -8.79 -10.97
CA HIS A 116 6.78 -9.02 -9.88
C HIS A 116 7.32 -8.66 -8.49
N GLU A 117 8.56 -8.16 -8.41
CA GLU A 117 9.16 -7.77 -7.13
C GLU A 117 8.32 -6.67 -6.45
N GLY A 118 8.04 -6.88 -5.17
CA GLY A 118 7.16 -6.01 -4.38
C GLY A 118 5.65 -6.16 -4.66
N TRP A 119 5.25 -6.95 -5.67
CA TRP A 119 3.86 -7.31 -5.90
C TRP A 119 3.49 -8.60 -5.18
N THR A 120 2.30 -8.65 -4.58
CA THR A 120 1.78 -9.84 -3.91
C THR A 120 0.74 -10.54 -4.78
N HIS A 121 0.77 -11.87 -4.85
CA HIS A 121 -0.27 -12.63 -5.54
C HIS A 121 -1.62 -12.49 -4.81
N ILE A 122 -2.71 -12.34 -5.55
CA ILE A 122 -4.04 -12.04 -5.00
C ILE A 122 -4.53 -13.09 -3.98
N SER A 123 -4.15 -14.37 -4.18
CA SER A 123 -4.47 -15.45 -3.25
C SER A 123 -3.72 -15.30 -1.92
N GLN A 124 -2.45 -14.90 -1.96
CA GLN A 124 -1.62 -14.70 -0.78
C GLN A 124 -2.12 -13.50 0.03
N MET A 125 -2.41 -12.37 -0.62
CA MET A 125 -2.99 -11.21 0.05
C MET A 125 -4.31 -11.60 0.74
N ARG A 126 -5.22 -12.31 0.04
CA ARG A 126 -6.48 -12.79 0.62
C ARG A 126 -6.26 -13.69 1.83
N GLU A 127 -5.36 -14.66 1.74
CA GLU A 127 -5.06 -15.59 2.83
C GLU A 127 -4.53 -14.85 4.07
N THR A 128 -3.58 -13.92 3.88
CA THR A 128 -3.06 -13.09 4.96
C THR A 128 -4.16 -12.23 5.58
N THR A 129 -5.00 -11.57 4.78
CA THR A 129 -6.11 -10.74 5.28
C THR A 129 -7.14 -11.55 6.08
N LEU A 130 -7.53 -12.73 5.60
CA LEU A 130 -8.45 -13.62 6.32
C LEU A 130 -7.83 -14.13 7.63
N THR A 131 -6.54 -14.49 7.59
CA THR A 131 -5.80 -14.90 8.79
C THR A 131 -5.73 -13.76 9.80
N PHE A 132 -5.49 -12.53 9.35
CA PHE A 132 -5.43 -11.36 10.22
C PHE A 132 -6.77 -11.12 10.92
N LEU A 133 -7.88 -11.13 10.17
CA LEU A 133 -9.23 -11.04 10.73
C LEU A 133 -9.50 -12.11 11.80
N GLU A 134 -9.12 -13.35 11.52
CA GLU A 134 -9.31 -14.45 12.47
C GLU A 134 -8.46 -14.26 13.75
N LYS A 135 -7.22 -13.81 13.62
CA LYS A 135 -6.33 -13.55 14.75
C LYS A 135 -6.82 -12.39 15.62
N ILE A 136 -7.36 -11.33 15.02
CA ILE A 136 -8.01 -10.22 15.74
C ILE A 136 -9.19 -10.76 16.56
N ARG A 137 -10.05 -11.58 15.94
CA ARG A 137 -11.21 -12.19 16.61
C ARG A 137 -10.82 -13.07 17.80
N GLN A 138 -9.74 -13.84 17.66
CA GLN A 138 -9.22 -14.72 18.71
C GLN A 138 -8.54 -13.95 19.85
N ASN A 139 -8.08 -12.72 19.60
CA ASN A 139 -7.31 -11.91 20.56
C ASN A 139 -7.89 -10.49 20.69
N PRO A 140 -9.13 -10.29 21.16
CA PRO A 140 -9.84 -9.00 21.10
C PRO A 140 -9.17 -7.85 21.88
N SER A 141 -8.20 -8.15 22.75
CA SER A 141 -7.47 -7.16 23.54
C SER A 141 -6.03 -6.92 23.06
N PHE A 142 -5.61 -7.48 21.91
CA PHE A 142 -4.22 -7.36 21.43
C PHE A 142 -3.80 -5.90 21.25
N GLY A 143 -4.72 -5.01 20.84
CA GLY A 143 -4.45 -3.58 20.66
C GLY A 143 -3.94 -2.87 21.91
N ASN A 144 -4.30 -3.34 23.11
CA ASN A 144 -3.84 -2.78 24.39
C ASN A 144 -2.36 -3.09 24.68
N GLN A 145 -1.78 -4.03 23.93
CA GLN A 145 -0.40 -4.48 24.09
C GLN A 145 0.55 -3.78 23.11
N ILE A 146 0.00 -3.01 22.16
CA ILE A 146 0.78 -2.21 21.22
C ILE A 146 1.33 -1.01 21.97
N THR A 147 2.64 -0.87 21.97
CA THR A 147 3.33 0.25 22.58
C THR A 147 3.52 1.36 21.54
N GLU A 148 3.03 2.56 21.84
CA GLU A 148 3.20 3.74 20.99
C GLU A 148 4.67 4.17 20.91
N VAL A 149 5.14 4.50 19.71
CA VAL A 149 6.45 5.11 19.53
C VAL A 149 6.41 6.56 20.07
N THR A 150 7.27 6.87 21.04
CA THR A 150 7.25 8.11 21.84
C THR A 150 7.33 9.41 21.05
N GLU A 151 7.80 9.37 19.80
CA GLU A 151 8.00 10.56 18.97
C GLU A 151 6.73 11.01 18.24
N ARG A 152 5.71 10.14 18.11
CA ARG A 152 4.38 10.45 17.54
C ARG A 152 3.31 9.56 18.16
N PRO A 153 2.79 9.90 19.35
CA PRO A 153 1.73 9.12 19.99
C PRO A 153 0.50 9.08 19.08
N PHE A 154 0.00 7.87 18.84
CA PHE A 154 -1.19 7.60 18.05
C PHE A 154 -2.05 6.63 18.85
N ASP A 155 -3.32 6.96 19.08
CA ASP A 155 -4.25 6.16 19.89
C ASP A 155 -4.67 4.89 19.14
N TRP A 156 -3.74 3.93 19.03
CA TRP A 156 -3.93 2.62 18.42
C TRP A 156 -5.05 1.82 19.10
N GLY A 157 -5.34 2.17 20.37
CA GLY A 157 -6.48 1.66 21.09
C GLY A 157 -7.76 1.80 20.28
N ARG A 158 -8.04 2.95 19.67
CA ARG A 158 -9.29 3.16 18.90
C ARG A 158 -9.35 2.40 17.58
N TYR A 159 -8.20 2.19 16.94
CA TYR A 159 -8.12 1.52 15.65
C TYR A 159 -8.25 0.00 15.78
N PHE A 160 -7.60 -0.59 16.79
CA PHE A 160 -7.60 -2.04 17.03
C PHE A 160 -8.62 -2.50 18.07
N ILE A 161 -9.17 -1.59 18.88
CA ILE A 161 -10.16 -1.87 19.92
C ILE A 161 -11.32 -0.92 19.76
N SER A 162 -12.52 -1.49 19.67
CA SER A 162 -13.71 -0.67 19.67
C SER A 162 -13.92 -0.02 21.05
N PRO A 163 -14.15 1.31 21.11
CA PRO A 163 -14.45 2.00 22.36
C PRO A 163 -15.81 1.57 22.97
N TYR A 164 -16.65 0.86 22.20
CA TYR A 164 -17.95 0.34 22.62
C TYR A 164 -18.05 -1.17 22.38
N SER A 165 -18.56 -1.94 23.34
CA SER A 165 -18.59 -3.42 23.27
C SER A 165 -19.43 -4.03 22.14
N THR A 166 -20.21 -3.22 21.43
CA THR A 166 -21.08 -3.62 20.31
C THR A 166 -20.52 -3.28 18.94
N ASP A 167 -19.53 -2.40 18.86
CA ASP A 167 -19.04 -1.89 17.59
C ASP A 167 -17.78 -2.66 17.18
N GLU A 168 -17.61 -2.85 15.88
CA GLU A 168 -16.48 -3.58 15.32
C GLU A 168 -15.26 -2.64 15.20
N PRO A 169 -14.03 -3.10 15.50
CA PRO A 169 -12.83 -2.26 15.35
C PRO A 169 -12.65 -1.76 13.91
N GLU A 170 -12.12 -0.54 13.74
CA GLU A 170 -11.94 0.08 12.42
C GLU A 170 -11.01 -0.74 11.51
N ILE A 171 -9.95 -1.35 12.07
CA ILE A 171 -9.09 -2.29 11.32
C ILE A 171 -9.90 -3.40 10.62
N VAL A 172 -10.98 -3.90 11.22
CA VAL A 172 -11.79 -4.97 10.63
C VAL A 172 -12.55 -4.46 9.42
N HIS A 173 -13.00 -3.19 9.46
CA HIS A 173 -13.63 -2.55 8.32
C HIS A 173 -12.65 -2.43 7.15
N ASP A 174 -11.42 -1.99 7.39
CA ASP A 174 -10.39 -1.90 6.36
C ASP A 174 -10.01 -3.27 5.78
N LEU A 175 -9.85 -4.28 6.64
CA LEU A 175 -9.56 -5.64 6.17
C LEU A 175 -10.71 -6.20 5.31
N ARG A 176 -11.96 -5.88 5.62
CA ARG A 176 -13.10 -6.24 4.76
C ARG A 176 -13.11 -5.49 3.43
N LYS A 177 -12.77 -4.20 3.42
CA LYS A 177 -12.58 -3.43 2.18
C LYS A 177 -11.49 -4.02 1.29
N ILE A 178 -10.38 -4.47 1.89
CA ILE A 178 -9.33 -5.21 1.16
C ILE A 178 -9.91 -6.48 0.54
N LEU A 179 -10.63 -7.31 1.30
CA LEU A 179 -11.24 -8.54 0.78
C LEU A 179 -12.20 -8.28 -0.38
N LEU A 180 -13.07 -7.27 -0.24
CA LEU A 180 -14.00 -6.85 -1.29
C LEU A 180 -13.25 -6.42 -2.56
N SER A 181 -12.22 -5.60 -2.41
CA SER A 181 -11.36 -5.17 -3.51
C SER A 181 -10.70 -6.36 -4.22
N LEU A 182 -10.23 -7.35 -3.46
CA LEU A 182 -9.65 -8.58 -3.99
C LEU A 182 -10.67 -9.46 -4.73
N ASP A 183 -11.96 -9.44 -4.37
CA ASP A 183 -13.01 -10.14 -5.12
C ASP A 183 -13.16 -9.52 -6.50
N TYR A 184 -13.31 -8.19 -6.58
CA TYR A 184 -13.47 -7.48 -7.85
C TYR A 184 -12.23 -7.56 -8.76
N MET A 185 -11.04 -7.47 -8.18
CA MET A 185 -9.78 -7.64 -8.94
C MET A 185 -9.68 -9.04 -9.53
N LYS A 186 -10.12 -10.07 -8.80
CA LYS A 186 -10.14 -11.45 -9.30
C LYS A 186 -11.08 -11.60 -10.50
N GLU A 187 -12.26 -11.01 -10.44
CA GLU A 187 -13.23 -11.00 -11.57
C GLU A 187 -12.64 -10.38 -12.83
N GLU A 188 -11.74 -9.41 -12.68
CA GLU A 188 -11.04 -8.72 -13.78
C GLU A 188 -9.75 -9.42 -14.23
N ASN A 189 -9.51 -10.65 -13.75
CA ASN A 189 -8.30 -11.44 -14.03
C ASN A 189 -7.03 -10.65 -13.68
N ILE A 190 -6.96 -10.16 -12.44
CA ILE A 190 -5.77 -9.58 -11.84
C ILE A 190 -5.15 -10.63 -10.92
N ASP A 191 -3.88 -10.95 -11.17
CA ASP A 191 -3.15 -11.96 -10.40
C ASP A 191 -2.32 -11.35 -9.27
N PHE A 192 -1.93 -10.08 -9.40
CA PHE A 192 -1.01 -9.40 -8.50
C PHE A 192 -1.55 -8.05 -8.03
N VAL A 193 -1.29 -7.72 -6.77
CA VAL A 193 -1.75 -6.51 -6.08
C VAL A 193 -0.66 -5.99 -5.15
N ALA A 194 -0.75 -4.72 -4.75
CA ALA A 194 0.07 -4.13 -3.71
C ALA A 194 -0.71 -3.02 -2.99
N LEU A 195 -0.39 -2.74 -1.73
CA LEU A 195 -0.87 -1.54 -1.05
C LEU A 195 0.03 -0.36 -1.44
N VAL A 196 -0.57 0.74 -1.89
CA VAL A 196 0.16 1.92 -2.35
C VAL A 196 -0.38 3.13 -1.61
N GLY A 197 0.53 3.94 -1.07
CA GLY A 197 0.22 5.22 -0.43
C GLY A 197 0.47 6.38 -1.41
N TYR A 198 -0.42 7.37 -1.39
CA TYR A 198 -0.33 8.64 -2.12
C TYR A 198 -0.31 9.83 -1.16
#